data_AF-A0A453JAS3-F1
#
_entry.id   AF-A0A453JAS3-F1
#
_cell.length_a   1.000
_cell.length_b   1.000
_cell.length_c   1.000
_cell.angle_alpha   90.00
_cell.angle_beta   90.00
_cell.angle_gamma   90.00
#
_symmetry.space_group_name_H-M   'P 1'
#
loop_
_entity.id
_entity.type
_entity.pdbx_description
1 polymer ?
#
loop_
_entity_poly.entity_id
_entity_poly.type
_entity_poly.pdbx_seq_one_letter_code
_entity_poly.pdbx_strand_id
1 'polypeptide(L)'
;KKIYLSVLRKELQTLLSFTGGSSRHQSLQNIVVQLRKACSHPYLFSGIEPEPYEEGEHLVQQASGKLIVLDLVLEKLHRLGHRVVLFAQMTQTLDILQDFLELRNYTYERLDGSVRAEERFAAIRNFSSQATKGVVRDDSNPSGAFVFMISTRAGGVGLNLIGADTVIFYEQDWNPQADKQALQRTHRIGQLNHVLSINLVSQRTIEEVIMRRAERKLKLSHNIFGDKDATDGKGKDLGNEANDMRSIIFGLHQFDPADTAAETINEETLEKLKSMSENVIKMRTHEPSEKDDRAFEINPDLTEGSGAVITRACDSISIDPGVDEAAYLSWVEKFKEASHSIEDVPVELERQRPAPEDKLLKREANKKKAEEKRLAKWKDLGYQTLGVKVPDNIPNQNISDSGSVQLVYGDCTDPSKVCAAKPAIIFSCVDNSGTWGHGGMFDALTSLSTYIPDAYHRASEVDDLHMGDLHLIQLDEANCSRSLDAPLWVALAVVQSYNPKRKIPRSETSMSDLELCLSKAAFSAAERSASIHMPRIGQRSGAERSEWYTIERLLRKYASLHGIDIFVYYFRRPTRQQPDSD
;
A
#
# COMPACT_ATOMS: atom_id res chain seq x y z
N LYS A 1 -3.18 17.03 -11.09
CA LYS A 1 -4.09 17.13 -12.26
C LYS A 1 -3.86 16.05 -13.32
N LYS A 2 -2.66 15.94 -13.96
CA LYS A 2 -2.37 14.94 -15.02
C LYS A 2 -2.72 13.48 -14.64
N ILE A 3 -2.29 13.03 -13.46
CA ILE A 3 -2.55 11.67 -12.96
C ILE A 3 -4.05 11.44 -12.74
N TYR A 4 -4.71 12.42 -12.12
CA TYR A 4 -6.15 12.39 -11.86
C TYR A 4 -6.94 12.20 -13.16
N LEU A 5 -6.57 12.93 -14.21
CA LEU A 5 -7.16 12.78 -15.55
C LEU A 5 -6.82 11.45 -16.21
N SER A 6 -5.59 10.94 -16.06
CA SER A 6 -5.20 9.63 -16.58
C SER A 6 -6.04 8.50 -15.96
N VAL A 7 -6.26 8.55 -14.65
CA VAL A 7 -7.14 7.60 -13.92
C VAL A 7 -8.57 7.68 -14.47
N LEU A 8 -9.12 8.89 -14.64
CA LEU A 8 -10.46 9.06 -15.22
C LEU A 8 -10.55 8.57 -16.67
N ARG A 9 -9.54 8.84 -17.51
CA ARG A 9 -9.48 8.38 -18.91
C ARG A 9 -9.47 6.86 -19.00
N LYS A 10 -8.60 6.21 -18.22
CA LYS A 10 -8.46 4.75 -18.22
C LYS A 10 -9.76 4.05 -17.84
N GLU A 11 -10.52 4.65 -16.93
CA GLU A 11 -11.77 4.09 -16.40
C GLU A 11 -13.02 4.64 -17.11
N LEU A 12 -12.86 5.47 -18.15
CA LEU A 12 -13.96 6.15 -18.83
C LEU A 12 -14.96 5.17 -19.47
N GLN A 13 -14.48 4.05 -20.03
CA GLN A 13 -15.37 3.01 -20.55
C GLN A 13 -16.18 2.34 -19.43
N THR A 14 -15.59 2.15 -18.24
CA THR A 14 -16.30 1.66 -17.05
C THR A 14 -17.39 2.65 -16.64
N LEU A 15 -17.08 3.95 -16.62
CA LEU A 15 -18.03 5.02 -16.29
C LEU A 15 -19.19 5.13 -17.29
N LEU A 16 -18.92 4.97 -18.58
CA LEU A 16 -19.93 4.99 -19.66
C LEU A 16 -20.83 3.75 -19.68
N SER A 17 -20.26 2.56 -19.44
CA SER A 17 -21.05 1.31 -19.42
C SER A 17 -22.12 1.31 -18.33
N PHE A 18 -21.94 2.18 -17.34
CA PHE A 18 -22.74 2.26 -16.14
C PHE A 18 -23.91 3.25 -16.24
N THR A 19 -23.79 4.31 -17.06
CA THR A 19 -24.93 5.17 -17.44
C THR A 19 -25.93 4.40 -18.32
N GLY A 20 -25.46 3.42 -19.09
CA GLY A 20 -26.30 2.53 -19.92
C GLY A 20 -27.04 1.41 -19.19
N GLY A 21 -27.10 1.40 -17.85
CA GLY A 21 -27.89 0.43 -17.07
C GLY A 21 -27.37 -1.02 -17.03
N SER A 22 -26.26 -1.34 -17.71
CA SER A 22 -25.68 -2.69 -17.68
C SER A 22 -24.80 -2.89 -16.43
N SER A 23 -25.37 -3.57 -15.44
CA SER A 23 -24.72 -4.00 -14.20
C SER A 23 -23.55 -4.97 -14.48
N ARG A 24 -22.35 -4.43 -14.64
CA ARG A 24 -21.10 -5.11 -14.25
C ARG A 24 -20.46 -4.27 -13.14
N HIS A 25 -20.73 -4.61 -11.89
CA HIS A 25 -20.13 -3.98 -10.71
C HIS A 25 -18.65 -4.37 -10.56
N GLN A 26 -17.78 -4.00 -11.49
CA GLN A 26 -16.36 -3.88 -11.17
C GLN A 26 -16.25 -2.64 -10.28
N SER A 27 -15.75 -2.79 -9.04
CA SER A 27 -16.12 -1.88 -7.96
C SER A 27 -15.66 -0.44 -8.25
N LEU A 28 -16.62 0.49 -8.33
CA LEU A 28 -16.37 1.94 -8.34
C LEU A 28 -15.46 2.35 -7.17
N GLN A 29 -15.45 1.55 -6.09
CA GLN A 29 -14.53 1.68 -4.96
C GLN A 29 -13.07 1.80 -5.41
N ASN A 30 -12.62 0.98 -6.37
CA ASN A 30 -11.24 1.04 -6.84
C ASN A 30 -10.93 2.38 -7.52
N ILE A 31 -11.83 2.87 -8.38
CA ILE A 31 -11.69 4.16 -9.06
C ILE A 31 -11.59 5.27 -8.03
N VAL A 32 -12.53 5.30 -7.08
CA VAL A 32 -12.57 6.34 -6.05
C VAL A 32 -11.33 6.31 -5.16
N VAL A 33 -10.80 5.12 -4.83
CA VAL A 33 -9.53 4.99 -4.10
C VAL A 33 -8.36 5.57 -4.91
N GLN A 34 -8.27 5.29 -6.21
CA GLN A 34 -7.22 5.89 -7.06
C GLN A 34 -7.36 7.42 -7.18
N LEU A 35 -8.58 7.94 -7.33
CA LEU A 35 -8.82 9.38 -7.35
C LEU A 35 -8.40 10.04 -6.03
N ARG A 36 -8.69 9.41 -4.89
CA ARG A 36 -8.23 9.87 -3.58
C ARG A 36 -6.71 9.86 -3.47
N LYS A 37 -6.03 8.79 -3.91
CA LYS A 37 -4.56 8.73 -3.97
C LYS A 37 -3.99 9.91 -4.77
N ALA A 38 -4.61 10.22 -5.91
CA ALA A 38 -4.19 11.34 -6.76
C ALA A 38 -4.41 12.73 -6.13
N CYS A 39 -5.41 12.88 -5.25
CA CYS A 39 -5.59 14.10 -4.45
C CYS A 39 -4.61 14.21 -3.29
N SER A 40 -4.19 13.08 -2.71
CA SER A 40 -3.25 13.05 -1.59
C SER A 40 -1.81 13.36 -2.02
N HIS A 41 -1.23 12.52 -2.89
CA HIS A 41 0.13 12.73 -3.38
C HIS A 41 0.42 11.93 -4.68
N PRO A 42 1.07 12.51 -5.70
CA PRO A 42 1.46 11.79 -6.93
C PRO A 42 2.35 10.56 -6.71
N TYR A 43 3.28 10.61 -5.76
CA TYR A 43 4.23 9.51 -5.53
C TYR A 43 3.59 8.25 -4.93
N LEU A 44 2.30 8.30 -4.58
CA LEU A 44 1.53 7.11 -4.27
C LEU A 44 1.32 6.19 -5.50
N PHE A 45 1.65 6.65 -6.70
CA PHE A 45 1.65 5.87 -7.93
C PHE A 45 3.10 5.52 -8.33
N SER A 46 3.32 4.24 -8.63
CA SER A 46 4.62 3.72 -9.05
C SER A 46 5.14 4.37 -10.34
N GLY A 47 6.42 4.76 -10.35
CA GLY A 47 7.11 5.27 -11.54
C GLY A 47 6.89 6.75 -11.85
N ILE A 48 6.32 7.52 -10.91
CA ILE A 48 6.13 8.97 -11.04
C ILE A 48 7.25 9.76 -10.37
N GLU A 49 7.75 9.24 -9.26
CA GLU A 49 8.86 9.84 -8.53
C GLU A 49 10.16 9.72 -9.35
N PRO A 50 10.93 10.80 -9.52
CA PRO A 50 12.16 10.78 -10.30
C PRO A 50 13.22 9.90 -9.63
N GLU A 51 13.86 9.04 -10.42
CA GLU A 51 15.02 8.26 -9.96
C GLU A 51 16.32 9.04 -10.27
N PRO A 52 17.29 9.13 -9.33
CA PRO A 52 17.34 8.51 -8.00
C PRO A 52 16.40 9.15 -6.98
N TYR A 53 15.88 8.34 -6.05
CA TYR A 53 15.06 8.79 -4.92
C TYR A 53 15.92 9.63 -3.97
N GLU A 54 15.88 10.94 -4.14
CA GLU A 54 16.51 11.91 -3.25
C GLU A 54 15.42 12.61 -2.44
N GLU A 55 15.67 12.91 -1.18
CA GLU A 55 14.77 13.76 -0.39
C GLU A 55 15.02 15.22 -0.78
N GLY A 56 14.01 15.90 -1.32
CA GLY A 56 14.16 17.28 -1.75
C GLY A 56 12.86 18.05 -1.92
N GLU A 57 12.97 19.33 -2.29
CA GLU A 57 11.81 20.22 -2.49
C GLU A 57 10.83 19.73 -3.57
N HIS A 58 11.22 18.77 -4.43
CA HIS A 58 10.30 18.15 -5.38
C HIS A 58 9.15 17.41 -4.70
N LEU A 59 9.35 16.88 -3.48
CA LEU A 59 8.30 16.27 -2.65
C LEU A 59 7.19 17.29 -2.32
N VAL A 60 7.57 18.52 -2.01
CA VAL A 60 6.63 19.57 -1.55
C VAL A 60 6.12 20.40 -2.72
N GLN A 61 7.04 21.06 -3.44
CA GLN A 61 6.72 22.14 -4.38
C GLN A 61 6.32 21.63 -5.77
N GLN A 62 6.79 20.45 -6.18
CA GLN A 62 6.53 19.94 -7.53
C GLN A 62 5.42 18.88 -7.56
N ALA A 63 5.08 18.27 -6.42
CA ALA A 63 4.21 17.09 -6.38
C ALA A 63 2.80 17.35 -5.80
N SER A 64 2.62 18.04 -4.67
CA SER A 64 1.29 18.12 -4.02
C SER A 64 0.92 19.49 -3.45
N GLY A 65 -0.23 20.02 -3.90
CA GLY A 65 -0.80 21.26 -3.35
C GLY A 65 -1.19 21.15 -1.87
N LYS A 66 -1.54 19.95 -1.39
CA LYS A 66 -1.84 19.74 0.04
C LYS A 66 -0.60 19.86 0.91
N LEU A 67 0.54 19.33 0.46
CA LEU A 67 1.80 19.44 1.20
C LEU A 67 2.27 20.89 1.28
N ILE A 68 2.07 21.70 0.22
CA ILE A 68 2.40 23.13 0.25
C ILE A 68 1.60 23.86 1.33
N VAL A 69 0.28 23.63 1.38
CA VAL A 69 -0.57 24.23 2.42
C VAL A 69 -0.17 23.73 3.81
N LEU A 70 0.11 22.42 3.93
CA LEU A 70 0.55 21.83 5.18
C LEU A 70 1.86 22.45 5.67
N ASP A 71 2.84 22.67 4.78
CA ASP A 71 4.13 23.29 5.08
C ASP A 71 3.97 24.71 5.64
N LEU A 72 3.19 25.55 4.96
CA LEU A 72 2.88 26.92 5.41
C LEU A 72 2.15 26.95 6.75
N VAL A 73 1.22 26.02 6.98
CA VAL A 73 0.45 25.94 8.22
C VAL A 73 1.33 25.42 9.37
N LEU A 74 2.10 24.36 9.15
CA LEU A 74 2.99 23.79 10.17
C LEU A 74 4.10 24.76 10.56
N GLU A 75 4.69 25.50 9.62
CA GLU A 75 5.71 26.51 9.93
C GLU A 75 5.17 27.57 10.90
N LYS A 76 3.96 28.07 10.65
CA LYS A 76 3.29 29.07 11.51
C LYS A 76 2.94 28.48 12.87
N LEU A 77 2.39 27.27 12.91
CA LEU A 77 2.03 26.59 14.17
C LEU A 77 3.26 26.27 15.01
N HIS A 78 4.37 25.86 14.39
CA HIS A 78 5.64 25.59 15.06
C HIS A 78 6.22 26.88 15.66
N ARG A 79 6.23 27.98 14.91
CA ARG A 79 6.67 29.30 15.38
C ARG A 79 5.83 29.79 16.57
N LEU A 80 4.53 29.52 16.57
CA LEU A 80 3.62 29.84 17.67
C LEU A 80 3.68 28.83 18.83
N GLY A 81 4.44 27.74 18.72
CA GLY A 81 4.60 26.73 19.76
C GLY A 81 3.35 25.88 20.02
N HIS A 82 2.51 25.71 19.00
CA HIS A 82 1.36 24.80 19.03
C HIS A 82 1.80 23.37 18.72
N ARG A 83 0.95 22.38 19.03
CA ARG A 83 1.26 20.97 18.75
C ARG A 83 0.14 20.34 17.96
N VAL A 84 0.51 19.48 17.02
CA VAL A 84 -0.39 19.05 15.94
C VAL A 84 -0.59 17.55 15.96
N VAL A 85 -1.83 17.09 15.90
CA VAL A 85 -2.17 15.71 15.54
C VAL A 85 -2.58 15.69 14.08
N LEU A 86 -1.88 14.91 13.27
CA LEU A 86 -2.12 14.79 11.84
C LEU A 86 -2.75 13.43 11.55
N PHE A 87 -3.98 13.44 11.02
CA PHE A 87 -4.71 12.24 10.61
C PHE A 87 -4.62 12.03 9.10
N ALA A 88 -4.27 10.81 8.68
CA ALA A 88 -4.38 10.34 7.30
C ALA A 88 -5.09 8.97 7.25
N GLN A 89 -5.74 8.64 6.13
CA GLN A 89 -6.39 7.34 5.96
C GLN A 89 -5.41 6.30 5.44
N MET A 90 -4.58 6.65 4.46
CA MET A 90 -3.64 5.74 3.84
C MET A 90 -2.28 5.75 4.56
N THR A 91 -1.76 4.57 4.90
CA THR A 91 -0.44 4.45 5.55
C THR A 91 0.71 4.89 4.64
N GLN A 92 0.59 4.67 3.33
CA GLN A 92 1.55 5.17 2.35
C GLN A 92 1.64 6.71 2.34
N THR A 93 0.53 7.40 2.62
CA THR A 93 0.54 8.86 2.78
C THR A 93 1.29 9.27 4.04
N LEU A 94 1.24 8.46 5.11
CA LEU A 94 2.03 8.70 6.33
C LEU A 94 3.53 8.53 6.07
N ASP A 95 3.93 7.61 5.21
CA ASP A 95 5.33 7.44 4.80
C ASP A 95 5.83 8.72 4.10
N ILE A 96 5.07 9.25 3.14
CA ILE A 96 5.42 10.52 2.46
C ILE A 96 5.46 11.71 3.42
N LEU A 97 4.51 11.77 4.36
CA LEU A 97 4.48 12.81 5.38
C LEU A 97 5.66 12.70 6.35
N GLN A 98 6.14 11.48 6.62
CA GLN A 98 7.32 11.25 7.43
C GLN A 98 8.55 11.86 6.75
N ASP A 99 8.80 11.51 5.47
CA ASP A 99 9.92 12.06 4.70
C ASP A 99 9.85 13.59 4.63
N PHE A 100 8.64 14.15 4.49
CA PHE A 100 8.41 15.60 4.53
C PHE A 100 8.78 16.25 5.88
N LEU A 101 8.41 15.63 7.01
CA LEU A 101 8.74 16.15 8.34
C LEU A 101 10.24 16.02 8.63
N GLU A 102 10.89 14.95 8.17
CA GLU A 102 12.34 14.75 8.23
C GLU A 102 13.06 15.83 7.42
N LEU A 103 12.63 16.09 6.17
CA LEU A 103 13.16 17.15 5.31
C LEU A 103 13.09 18.55 5.97
N ARG A 104 12.01 18.84 6.70
CA ARG A 104 11.80 20.11 7.41
C ARG A 104 12.39 20.13 8.83
N ASN A 105 13.02 19.03 9.29
CA ASN A 105 13.58 18.84 10.62
C ASN A 105 12.55 19.03 11.76
N TYR A 106 11.31 18.59 11.56
CA TYR A 106 10.29 18.58 12.61
C TYR A 106 10.31 17.28 13.40
N THR A 107 10.21 17.37 14.73
CA THR A 107 10.09 16.19 15.59
C THR A 107 8.68 15.60 15.48
N TYR A 108 8.58 14.29 15.28
CA TYR A 108 7.29 13.62 15.14
C TYR A 108 7.23 12.27 15.85
N GLU A 109 6.01 11.82 16.11
CA GLU A 109 5.68 10.47 16.58
C GLU A 109 4.65 9.87 15.61
N ARG A 110 4.72 8.56 15.36
CA ARG A 110 3.86 7.88 14.38
C ARG A 110 3.08 6.74 15.04
N LEU A 111 1.79 6.67 14.74
CA LEU A 111 0.90 5.61 15.19
C LEU A 111 0.05 5.09 14.03
N ASP A 112 0.39 3.89 13.58
CA ASP A 112 -0.41 3.13 12.63
C ASP A 112 -0.84 1.77 13.19
N GLY A 113 -1.59 1.00 12.40
CA GLY A 113 -2.10 -0.32 12.79
C GLY A 113 -1.00 -1.39 12.96
N SER A 114 0.22 -1.14 12.50
CA SER A 114 1.34 -2.08 12.60
C SER A 114 2.16 -1.89 13.89
N VAL A 115 2.08 -0.72 14.53
CA VAL A 115 2.79 -0.41 15.78
C VAL A 115 2.28 -1.28 16.94
N ARG A 116 3.22 -1.92 17.65
CA ARG A 116 2.92 -2.80 18.79
C ARG A 116 2.29 -2.00 19.95
N ALA A 117 1.55 -2.67 20.82
CA ALA A 117 0.84 -1.99 21.91
C ALA A 117 1.80 -1.22 22.85
N GLU A 118 2.95 -1.80 23.19
CA GLU A 118 3.94 -1.17 24.08
C GLU A 118 4.53 0.11 23.48
N GLU A 119 4.97 0.05 22.22
CA GLU A 119 5.46 1.19 21.44
C GLU A 119 4.39 2.28 21.29
N ARG A 120 3.14 1.87 21.06
CA ARG A 120 2.00 2.78 21.01
C ARG A 120 1.84 3.57 22.31
N PHE A 121 1.87 2.89 23.47
CA PHE A 121 1.77 3.58 24.77
C PHE A 121 2.99 4.47 25.04
N ALA A 122 4.18 4.05 24.61
CA ALA A 122 5.39 4.86 24.70
C ALA A 122 5.25 6.15 23.88
N ALA A 123 4.86 6.07 22.61
CA ALA A 123 4.65 7.22 21.75
C ALA A 123 3.60 8.19 22.32
N ILE A 124 2.47 7.67 22.80
CA ILE A 124 1.40 8.49 23.42
C ILE A 124 1.92 9.19 24.69
N ARG A 125 2.69 8.49 25.51
CA ARG A 125 3.26 9.05 26.75
C ARG A 125 4.31 10.12 26.42
N ASN A 126 5.21 9.85 25.48
CA ASN A 126 6.21 10.80 25.01
C ASN A 126 5.51 12.07 24.52
N PHE A 127 4.48 11.92 23.69
CA PHE A 127 3.70 13.04 23.19
C PHE A 127 2.95 13.78 24.30
N SER A 128 2.27 13.07 25.20
CA SER A 128 1.43 13.69 26.24
C SER A 128 2.22 14.27 27.43
N SER A 129 3.50 13.89 27.59
CA SER A 129 4.34 14.33 28.71
C SER A 129 4.69 15.83 28.70
N GLN A 130 4.41 16.53 27.62
CA GLN A 130 4.64 17.97 27.48
C GLN A 130 3.33 18.68 27.17
N ALA A 131 2.88 19.59 28.04
CA ALA A 131 1.68 20.38 27.77
C ALA A 131 1.99 21.55 26.82
N THR A 132 1.04 21.89 25.94
CA THR A 132 1.08 23.12 25.15
C THR A 132 1.01 24.36 26.06
N LYS A 133 1.61 25.47 25.61
CA LYS A 133 1.75 26.78 26.30
C LYS A 133 0.81 27.00 27.50
N GLY A 134 1.39 27.18 28.69
CA GLY A 134 0.67 27.57 29.92
C GLY A 134 1.15 26.89 31.20
N VAL A 135 1.89 25.77 31.07
CA VAL A 135 2.57 25.10 32.19
C VAL A 135 4.07 25.34 32.02
N VAL A 136 4.74 25.72 33.11
CA VAL A 136 6.18 26.01 33.19
C VAL A 136 6.97 25.01 32.34
N ARG A 137 7.71 25.52 31.35
CA ARG A 137 8.70 24.72 30.61
C ARG A 137 9.75 24.29 31.62
N ASP A 138 9.74 23.01 31.99
CA ASP A 138 10.88 22.42 32.68
C ASP A 138 11.99 22.29 31.62
N ASP A 139 12.97 23.19 31.69
CA ASP A 139 14.10 23.31 30.75
C ASP A 139 15.00 22.05 30.71
N SER A 140 14.68 21.03 31.50
CA SER A 140 15.42 19.77 31.60
C SER A 140 15.07 18.75 30.50
N ASN A 141 14.01 18.95 29.69
CA ASN A 141 13.65 17.98 28.63
C ASN A 141 13.07 18.64 27.35
N PRO A 142 13.91 19.12 26.42
CA PRO A 142 13.45 19.81 25.20
C PRO A 142 12.79 18.91 24.13
N SER A 143 12.66 17.61 24.38
CA SER A 143 12.44 16.56 23.36
C SER A 143 10.98 16.07 23.27
N GLY A 144 10.02 16.97 23.14
CA GLY A 144 8.64 16.59 22.80
C GLY A 144 8.42 16.60 21.29
N ALA A 145 7.74 15.59 20.75
CA ALA A 145 7.35 15.60 19.35
C ALA A 145 6.36 16.74 19.05
N PHE A 146 6.64 17.53 18.01
CA PHE A 146 5.78 18.61 17.54
C PHE A 146 4.54 18.06 16.83
N VAL A 147 4.71 17.05 15.98
CA VAL A 147 3.63 16.42 15.19
C VAL A 147 3.39 14.98 15.66
N PHE A 148 2.13 14.59 15.84
CA PHE A 148 1.76 13.20 16.06
C PHE A 148 0.94 12.70 14.88
N MET A 149 1.54 11.84 14.06
CA MET A 149 0.91 11.28 12.87
C MET A 149 0.12 10.01 13.22
N ILE A 150 -1.15 9.95 12.82
CA ILE A 150 -2.02 8.80 13.10
C ILE A 150 -2.77 8.39 11.84
N SER A 151 -2.81 7.08 11.59
CA SER A 151 -3.84 6.55 10.70
C SER A 151 -5.22 6.69 11.35
N THR A 152 -6.22 7.27 10.67
CA THR A 152 -7.55 7.52 11.25
C THR A 152 -8.17 6.27 11.88
N ARG A 153 -7.94 5.09 11.28
CA ARG A 153 -8.37 3.80 11.83
C ARG A 153 -7.68 3.44 13.15
N ALA A 154 -6.38 3.68 13.27
CA ALA A 154 -5.66 3.47 14.53
C ALA A 154 -5.98 4.54 15.59
N GLY A 155 -6.53 5.70 15.20
CA GLY A 155 -7.07 6.70 16.13
C GLY A 155 -8.40 6.32 16.79
N GLY A 156 -9.10 5.31 16.27
CA GLY A 156 -10.41 4.86 16.76
C GLY A 156 -10.40 4.18 18.15
N VAL A 157 -9.23 3.76 18.65
CA VAL A 157 -9.08 2.85 19.81
C VAL A 157 -9.05 3.52 21.20
N GLY A 158 -9.65 4.70 21.37
CA GLY A 158 -9.80 5.27 22.73
C GLY A 158 -8.59 6.06 23.25
N LEU A 159 -7.74 6.60 22.37
CA LEU A 159 -6.52 7.32 22.75
C LEU A 159 -6.81 8.65 23.48
N ASN A 160 -5.86 9.09 24.30
CA ASN A 160 -5.88 10.40 24.96
C ASN A 160 -4.72 11.25 24.43
N LEU A 161 -5.03 12.32 23.69
CA LEU A 161 -4.05 13.17 23.00
C LEU A 161 -4.24 14.65 23.37
N ILE A 162 -4.62 14.92 24.63
CA ILE A 162 -4.81 16.29 25.16
C ILE A 162 -3.55 17.16 25.12
N GLY A 163 -2.36 16.58 24.87
CA GLY A 163 -1.11 17.32 24.70
C GLY A 163 -1.01 18.13 23.40
N ALA A 164 -1.93 17.92 22.45
CA ALA A 164 -2.06 18.74 21.24
C ALA A 164 -3.23 19.71 21.35
N ASP A 165 -3.15 20.82 20.62
CA ASP A 165 -4.21 21.83 20.54
C ASP A 165 -4.65 22.09 19.10
N THR A 166 -4.09 21.36 18.14
CA THR A 166 -4.43 21.45 16.73
C THR A 166 -4.57 20.05 16.14
N VAL A 167 -5.63 19.84 15.36
CA VAL A 167 -5.90 18.60 14.63
C VAL A 167 -6.00 18.92 13.14
N ILE A 168 -5.22 18.22 12.33
CA ILE A 168 -5.24 18.37 10.87
C ILE A 168 -5.64 17.03 10.25
N PHE A 169 -6.72 17.03 9.48
CA PHE A 169 -7.13 15.90 8.65
C PHE A 169 -6.57 16.11 7.24
N TYR A 170 -5.54 15.33 6.89
CA TYR A 170 -4.95 15.34 5.55
C TYR A 170 -5.88 14.64 4.53
N GLU A 171 -6.59 13.61 4.99
CA GLU A 171 -7.59 12.85 4.23
C GLU A 171 -8.83 12.62 5.11
N GLN A 172 -10.03 12.90 4.59
CA GLN A 172 -11.29 12.70 5.31
C GLN A 172 -11.82 11.26 5.20
N ASP A 173 -12.47 10.76 6.25
CA ASP A 173 -13.19 9.48 6.20
C ASP A 173 -14.52 9.61 5.43
N TRP A 174 -15.00 8.49 4.91
CA TRP A 174 -16.36 8.39 4.37
C TRP A 174 -17.44 8.53 5.44
N ASN A 175 -17.09 8.12 6.66
CA ASN A 175 -17.91 8.23 7.84
C ASN A 175 -17.48 9.45 8.66
N PRO A 176 -18.25 10.56 8.65
CA PRO A 176 -17.94 11.74 9.45
C PRO A 176 -17.86 11.46 10.96
N GLN A 177 -18.50 10.39 11.44
CA GLN A 177 -18.41 10.01 12.85
C GLN A 177 -17.01 9.52 13.21
N ALA A 178 -16.28 8.89 12.29
CA ALA A 178 -14.90 8.46 12.51
C ALA A 178 -13.98 9.68 12.72
N ASP A 179 -14.09 10.69 11.85
CA ASP A 179 -13.32 11.93 11.98
C ASP A 179 -13.73 12.72 13.24
N LYS A 180 -15.03 12.78 13.57
CA LYS A 180 -15.50 13.36 14.83
C LYS A 180 -14.92 12.64 16.05
N GLN A 181 -14.84 11.32 16.02
CA GLN A 181 -14.25 10.52 17.09
C GLN A 181 -12.73 10.75 17.19
N ALA A 182 -12.05 10.90 16.05
CA ALA A 182 -10.63 11.25 15.99
C ALA A 182 -10.37 12.64 16.61
N LEU A 183 -11.19 13.64 16.30
CA LEU A 183 -11.12 14.96 16.92
C LEU A 183 -11.33 14.90 18.45
N GLN A 184 -12.25 14.05 18.92
CA GLN A 184 -12.50 13.81 20.35
C GLN A 184 -11.33 13.16 21.11
N ARG A 185 -10.25 12.76 20.42
CA ARG A 185 -9.01 12.32 21.09
C ARG A 185 -8.23 13.50 21.67
N THR A 186 -8.35 14.66 21.04
CA THR A 186 -7.70 15.91 21.45
C THR A 186 -8.69 16.85 22.14
N HIS A 187 -9.90 16.98 21.59
CA HIS A 187 -11.01 17.72 22.20
C HIS A 187 -11.76 16.84 23.20
N ARG A 188 -11.14 16.66 24.37
CA ARG A 188 -11.65 15.82 25.47
C ARG A 188 -11.50 16.53 26.81
N ILE A 189 -12.27 16.07 27.80
CA ILE A 189 -12.09 16.45 29.21
C ILE A 189 -10.61 16.25 29.58
N GLY A 190 -9.96 17.34 30.03
CA GLY A 190 -8.52 17.40 30.32
C GLY A 190 -7.75 18.32 29.38
N GLN A 191 -8.32 18.70 28.24
CA GLN A 191 -7.77 19.75 27.39
C GLN A 191 -7.99 21.13 28.02
N LEU A 192 -6.94 21.95 28.08
CA LEU A 192 -6.98 23.31 28.62
C LEU A 192 -7.00 24.38 27.53
N ASN A 193 -6.49 24.06 26.34
CA ASN A 193 -6.37 24.97 25.22
C ASN A 193 -7.51 24.81 24.20
N HIS A 194 -7.85 25.88 23.48
CA HIS A 194 -8.83 25.80 22.39
C HIS A 194 -8.31 24.88 21.27
N VAL A 195 -9.13 23.92 20.85
CA VAL A 195 -8.75 22.93 19.83
C VAL A 195 -9.17 23.43 18.45
N LEU A 196 -8.18 23.64 17.57
CA LEU A 196 -8.41 23.97 16.17
C LEU A 196 -8.46 22.70 15.32
N SER A 197 -9.52 22.49 14.53
CA SER A 197 -9.65 21.38 13.59
C SER A 197 -9.57 21.90 12.15
N ILE A 198 -8.64 21.36 11.35
CA ILE A 198 -8.40 21.76 9.96
C ILE A 198 -8.62 20.56 9.05
N ASN A 199 -9.49 20.68 8.05
CA ASN A 199 -9.70 19.66 7.02
C ASN A 199 -9.09 20.14 5.70
N LEU A 200 -8.10 19.41 5.18
CA LEU A 200 -7.52 19.71 3.87
C LEU A 200 -8.35 19.03 2.77
N VAL A 201 -8.97 19.82 1.90
CA VAL A 201 -9.86 19.36 0.83
C VAL A 201 -9.40 19.92 -0.50
N SER A 202 -9.13 19.05 -1.48
CA SER A 202 -8.84 19.48 -2.85
C SER A 202 -10.11 19.91 -3.60
N GLN A 203 -10.18 21.18 -3.97
CA GLN A 203 -11.30 21.79 -4.68
C GLN A 203 -11.55 21.15 -6.06
N ARG A 204 -12.81 21.07 -6.49
CA ARG A 204 -13.26 20.48 -7.77
C ARG A 204 -12.87 19.01 -7.95
N THR A 205 -12.51 18.31 -6.87
CA THR A 205 -12.15 16.88 -6.92
C THR A 205 -13.15 16.01 -6.18
N ILE A 206 -12.89 14.70 -6.18
CA ILE A 206 -13.62 13.70 -5.42
C ILE A 206 -13.76 14.08 -3.93
N GLU A 207 -12.77 14.76 -3.35
CA GLU A 207 -12.75 15.08 -1.92
C GLU A 207 -13.83 16.09 -1.52
N GLU A 208 -14.12 17.07 -2.39
CA GLU A 208 -15.17 18.04 -2.15
C GLU A 208 -16.55 17.37 -2.15
N VAL A 209 -16.74 16.37 -3.02
CA VAL A 209 -17.97 15.57 -3.05
C VAL A 209 -18.12 14.74 -1.77
N ILE A 210 -17.01 14.15 -1.29
CA ILE A 210 -16.96 13.42 -0.02
C ILE A 210 -17.31 14.35 1.15
N MET A 211 -16.70 15.54 1.21
CA MET A 211 -16.92 16.55 2.26
C MET A 211 -18.40 16.96 2.36
N ARG A 212 -18.98 17.43 1.24
CA ARG A 212 -20.40 17.86 1.19
C ARG A 212 -21.34 16.75 1.62
N ARG A 213 -20.98 15.50 1.34
CA ARG A 213 -21.79 14.34 1.70
C ARG A 213 -21.63 13.94 3.17
N ALA A 214 -20.42 14.01 3.71
CA ALA A 214 -20.15 13.84 5.13
C ALA A 214 -20.98 14.85 5.96
N GLU A 215 -21.05 16.11 5.51
CA GLU A 215 -21.90 17.14 6.12
C GLU A 215 -23.39 16.79 6.08
N ARG A 216 -23.91 16.31 4.94
CA ARG A 216 -25.31 15.86 4.85
C ARG A 216 -25.60 14.71 5.81
N LYS A 217 -24.71 13.72 5.90
CA LYS A 217 -24.85 12.60 6.84
C LYS A 217 -24.86 13.08 8.30
N LEU A 218 -24.04 14.09 8.64
CA LEU A 218 -24.06 14.72 9.96
C LEU A 218 -25.36 15.47 10.24
N LYS A 219 -25.85 16.28 9.29
CA LYS A 219 -27.12 17.01 9.41
C LYS A 219 -28.31 16.07 9.57
N LEU A 220 -28.37 15.02 8.75
CA LEU A 220 -29.40 13.98 8.85
C LEU A 220 -29.36 13.29 10.22
N SER A 221 -28.16 12.95 10.70
CA SER A 221 -28.00 12.38 12.05
C SER A 221 -28.52 13.35 13.12
N HIS A 222 -28.18 14.64 13.05
CA HIS A 222 -28.64 15.65 14.00
C HIS A 222 -30.18 15.78 14.00
N ASN A 223 -30.80 15.77 12.81
CA ASN A 223 -32.25 15.85 12.68
C ASN A 223 -32.95 14.63 13.27
N ILE A 224 -32.42 13.42 13.08
CA ILE A 224 -32.95 12.18 13.68
C ILE A 224 -32.86 12.21 15.21
N PHE A 225 -31.82 12.82 15.78
CA PHE A 225 -31.70 12.95 17.23
C PHE A 225 -32.54 14.11 17.81
N GLY A 226 -32.78 15.17 17.03
CA GLY A 226 -33.59 16.32 17.42
C GLY A 226 -35.10 16.11 17.30
N ASP A 227 -35.55 15.21 16.42
CA ASP A 227 -36.97 15.00 16.11
C ASP A 227 -37.45 13.62 16.54
N LYS A 228 -37.44 13.37 17.86
CA LYS A 228 -38.04 12.16 18.44
C LYS A 228 -39.56 12.24 18.61
N ASP A 229 -40.21 13.34 18.22
CA ASP A 229 -41.66 13.52 18.39
C ASP A 229 -42.46 13.57 17.07
N ALA A 230 -41.85 13.47 15.88
CA ALA A 230 -42.60 13.43 14.63
C ALA A 230 -42.28 12.21 13.73
N THR A 231 -43.08 11.16 13.93
CA THR A 231 -43.55 10.19 12.93
C THR A 231 -42.56 9.19 12.30
N ASP A 232 -42.95 7.92 12.46
CA ASP A 232 -42.40 6.69 11.94
C ASP A 232 -42.32 6.68 10.39
N GLY A 233 -41.16 7.06 9.85
CA GLY A 233 -40.85 7.07 8.43
C GLY A 233 -39.76 6.06 8.08
N LYS A 234 -40.20 4.87 7.63
CA LYS A 234 -39.43 3.73 7.07
C LYS A 234 -37.94 3.98 6.79
N GLY A 235 -37.09 3.39 7.65
CA GLY A 235 -35.67 3.22 7.40
C GLY A 235 -35.40 2.42 6.12
N LYS A 236 -34.90 3.08 5.09
CA LYS A 236 -34.44 2.42 3.85
C LYS A 236 -33.26 3.13 3.19
N ASP A 237 -32.33 3.70 3.97
CA ASP A 237 -31.18 4.43 3.40
C ASP A 237 -29.80 3.92 3.85
N LEU A 238 -29.76 2.85 4.65
CA LEU A 238 -28.50 2.18 5.04
C LEU A 238 -27.97 1.21 3.98
N GLY A 239 -28.66 1.03 2.85
CA GLY A 239 -28.36 -0.02 1.85
C GLY A 239 -27.80 0.45 0.51
N ASN A 240 -27.55 1.75 0.30
CA ASN A 240 -27.29 2.29 -1.04
C ASN A 240 -25.86 2.84 -1.24
N GLU A 241 -24.84 2.19 -0.66
CA GLU A 241 -23.42 2.51 -0.92
C GLU A 241 -23.06 2.46 -2.42
N ALA A 242 -23.74 1.60 -3.19
CA ALA A 242 -23.55 1.52 -4.64
C ALA A 242 -24.13 2.76 -5.36
N ASN A 243 -25.32 3.23 -4.95
CA ASN A 243 -25.94 4.43 -5.51
C ASN A 243 -25.15 5.69 -5.16
N ASP A 244 -24.67 5.71 -3.92
CA ASP A 244 -23.77 6.68 -3.36
C ASP A 244 -22.47 6.84 -4.18
N MET A 245 -21.77 5.74 -4.44
CA MET A 245 -20.59 5.78 -5.30
C MET A 245 -20.88 6.30 -6.70
N ARG A 246 -22.09 6.07 -7.24
CA ARG A 246 -22.49 6.69 -8.51
C ARG A 246 -22.57 8.21 -8.33
N SER A 247 -23.30 8.69 -7.34
CA SER A 247 -23.46 10.13 -7.07
C SER A 247 -22.12 10.84 -6.87
N ILE A 248 -21.16 10.16 -6.24
CA ILE A 248 -19.82 10.68 -6.03
C ILE A 248 -19.09 10.90 -7.36
N ILE A 249 -19.17 9.93 -8.26
CA ILE A 249 -18.59 9.99 -9.61
C ILE A 249 -19.32 11.03 -10.47
N PHE A 250 -20.65 11.12 -10.38
CA PHE A 250 -21.44 12.14 -11.08
C PHE A 250 -21.03 13.56 -10.65
N GLY A 251 -20.70 13.78 -9.37
CA GLY A 251 -20.20 15.07 -8.86
C GLY A 251 -18.85 15.53 -9.41
N LEU A 252 -18.14 14.68 -10.18
CA LEU A 252 -16.87 15.02 -10.82
C LEU A 252 -17.01 15.93 -12.05
N HIS A 253 -18.23 16.20 -12.53
CA HIS A 253 -18.47 17.17 -13.62
C HIS A 253 -17.94 18.58 -13.31
N GLN A 254 -17.62 18.88 -12.04
CA GLN A 254 -17.04 20.14 -11.59
C GLN A 254 -15.55 20.27 -11.93
N PHE A 255 -14.91 19.18 -12.36
CA PHE A 255 -13.51 19.18 -12.79
C PHE A 255 -13.43 19.45 -14.30
N ASP A 256 -12.89 20.59 -14.71
CA ASP A 256 -12.76 20.94 -16.13
C ASP A 256 -11.55 20.21 -16.78
N PRO A 257 -11.77 19.34 -17.78
CA PRO A 257 -10.69 18.65 -18.49
C PRO A 257 -9.84 19.57 -19.38
N ALA A 258 -10.30 20.78 -19.70
CA ALA A 258 -9.51 21.76 -20.46
C ALA A 258 -8.38 22.39 -19.62
N ASP A 259 -8.45 22.27 -18.29
CA ASP A 259 -7.50 22.84 -17.32
C ASP A 259 -6.23 21.98 -17.15
N THR A 260 -5.72 21.46 -18.28
CA THR A 260 -4.62 20.47 -18.39
C THR A 260 -3.23 21.08 -18.51
N ALA A 261 -3.14 22.39 -18.73
CA ALA A 261 -1.85 23.08 -18.72
C ALA A 261 -1.22 22.89 -17.33
N ALA A 262 0.04 22.46 -17.32
CA ALA A 262 0.84 22.47 -16.11
C ALA A 262 1.10 23.94 -15.77
N GLU A 263 0.15 24.59 -15.11
CA GLU A 263 0.45 25.78 -14.36
C GLU A 263 1.43 25.33 -13.27
N THR A 264 2.71 25.63 -13.49
CA THR A 264 3.63 25.91 -12.39
C THR A 264 2.86 26.74 -11.37
N ILE A 265 3.01 26.45 -10.08
CA ILE A 265 2.36 27.22 -9.03
C ILE A 265 2.74 28.68 -9.25
N ASN A 266 1.80 29.47 -9.78
CA ASN A 266 2.05 30.86 -10.06
C ASN A 266 2.20 31.59 -8.72
N GLU A 267 2.96 32.68 -8.71
CA GLU A 267 3.18 33.48 -7.51
C GLU A 267 1.85 33.96 -6.90
N GLU A 268 0.85 34.23 -7.74
CA GLU A 268 -0.53 34.54 -7.31
C GLU A 268 -1.20 33.38 -6.55
N THR A 269 -1.02 32.13 -7.00
CA THR A 269 -1.57 30.95 -6.32
C THR A 269 -0.90 30.77 -4.96
N LEU A 270 0.42 30.96 -4.88
CA LEU A 270 1.15 30.88 -3.63
C LEU A 270 0.72 31.98 -2.64
N GLU A 271 0.48 33.20 -3.12
CA GLU A 271 -0.05 34.28 -2.28
C GLU A 271 -1.48 33.99 -1.78
N LYS A 272 -2.34 33.39 -2.61
CA LYS A 272 -3.66 32.89 -2.15
C LYS A 272 -3.51 31.85 -1.05
N LEU A 273 -2.60 30.89 -1.19
CA LEU A 273 -2.35 29.86 -0.17
C LEU A 273 -1.76 30.45 1.12
N LYS A 274 -0.84 31.43 1.01
CA LYS A 274 -0.33 32.18 2.17
C LYS A 274 -1.46 32.92 2.87
N SER A 275 -2.31 33.65 2.14
CA SER A 275 -3.48 34.33 2.69
C SER A 275 -4.43 33.36 3.41
N MET A 276 -4.71 32.20 2.82
CA MET A 276 -5.50 31.14 3.46
C MET A 276 -4.87 30.68 4.78
N SER A 277 -3.55 30.42 4.80
CA SER A 277 -2.86 30.01 6.03
C SER A 277 -2.89 31.11 7.09
N GLU A 278 -2.85 32.40 6.72
CA GLU A 278 -3.01 33.51 7.66
C GLU A 278 -4.41 33.57 8.25
N ASN A 279 -5.44 33.36 7.43
CA ASN A 279 -6.82 33.36 7.90
C ASN A 279 -7.08 32.22 8.89
N VAL A 280 -6.50 31.04 8.67
CA VAL A 280 -6.56 29.92 9.63
C VAL A 280 -5.93 30.31 10.98
N ILE A 281 -4.81 31.02 10.98
CA ILE A 281 -4.19 31.50 12.23
C ILE A 281 -5.02 32.62 12.87
N LYS A 282 -5.62 33.52 12.09
CA LYS A 282 -6.52 34.57 12.61
C LYS A 282 -7.75 33.98 13.31
N MET A 283 -8.34 32.92 12.75
CA MET A 283 -9.45 32.19 13.38
C MET A 283 -9.08 31.63 14.76
N ARG A 284 -7.80 31.30 14.98
CA ARG A 284 -7.31 30.83 16.29
C ARG A 284 -7.19 31.96 17.31
N THR A 285 -6.84 33.17 16.86
CA THR A 285 -6.62 34.33 17.74
C THR A 285 -7.89 35.13 18.06
N HIS A 286 -8.96 34.96 17.29
CA HIS A 286 -10.24 35.60 17.56
C HIS A 286 -10.97 34.90 18.71
N GLU A 287 -11.29 35.65 19.78
CA GLU A 287 -12.21 35.18 20.82
C GLU A 287 -13.65 35.13 20.25
N PRO A 288 -14.37 34.00 20.38
CA PRO A 288 -15.74 33.89 19.91
C PRO A 288 -16.65 34.75 20.79
N SER A 289 -17.32 35.72 20.18
CA SER A 289 -18.42 36.46 20.80
C SER A 289 -19.59 35.50 21.08
N GLU A 290 -20.30 35.66 22.19
CA GLU A 290 -21.45 34.81 22.62
C GLU A 290 -22.61 34.72 21.59
N LYS A 291 -22.53 35.43 20.47
CA LYS A 291 -23.52 35.40 19.36
C LYS A 291 -23.12 34.54 18.15
N ASP A 292 -21.91 33.98 18.10
CA ASP A 292 -21.51 33.06 17.03
C ASP A 292 -21.90 31.61 17.39
N ASP A 293 -23.16 31.26 17.13
CA ASP A 293 -23.61 29.88 17.12
C ASP A 293 -22.86 29.09 16.05
N ARG A 294 -21.84 28.30 16.46
CA ARG A 294 -21.20 27.17 15.75
C ARG A 294 -21.35 27.15 14.22
N ALA A 295 -20.92 28.23 13.55
CA ALA A 295 -20.95 28.28 12.10
C ALA A 295 -19.72 27.53 11.56
N PHE A 296 -19.97 26.49 10.78
CA PHE A 296 -18.98 26.00 9.81
C PHE A 296 -18.78 27.12 8.80
N GLU A 297 -17.73 27.94 8.97
CA GLU A 297 -17.34 28.89 7.94
C GLU A 297 -16.64 28.12 6.81
N ILE A 298 -17.41 27.83 5.76
CA ILE A 298 -16.85 27.50 4.44
C ILE A 298 -16.33 28.81 3.87
N ASN A 299 -15.08 28.80 3.39
CA ASN A 299 -14.43 29.93 2.73
C ASN A 299 -15.41 30.63 1.75
N PRO A 300 -15.72 31.93 1.89
CA PRO A 300 -16.79 32.59 1.14
C PRO A 300 -16.48 32.82 -0.35
N ASP A 301 -15.32 32.39 -0.85
CA ASP A 301 -14.85 32.70 -2.21
C ASP A 301 -15.29 31.68 -3.29
N LEU A 302 -16.33 30.88 -3.00
CA LEU A 302 -16.94 29.96 -3.99
C LEU A 302 -18.06 30.60 -4.81
N THR A 303 -18.31 31.90 -4.65
CA THR A 303 -19.28 32.64 -5.45
C THR A 303 -18.69 33.99 -5.86
N GLU A 304 -18.26 34.13 -7.11
CA GLU A 304 -18.10 35.46 -7.69
C GLU A 304 -19.47 36.14 -7.78
N GLY A 305 -19.62 37.27 -7.10
CA GLY A 305 -20.66 38.25 -7.39
C GLY A 305 -21.35 38.86 -6.17
N SER A 306 -20.90 40.07 -5.81
CA SER A 306 -21.55 41.05 -4.92
C SER A 306 -21.45 40.79 -3.41
N GLY A 307 -20.69 41.66 -2.75
CA GLY A 307 -20.75 41.83 -1.30
C GLY A 307 -22.17 42.11 -0.82
N ALA A 308 -22.64 41.27 0.08
CA ALA A 308 -23.76 41.58 0.97
C ALA A 308 -23.59 40.73 2.23
N VAL A 309 -23.37 41.40 3.36
CA VAL A 309 -23.57 40.85 4.70
C VAL A 309 -25.03 40.43 4.80
N ILE A 310 -25.30 39.14 4.95
CA ILE A 310 -26.65 38.64 5.26
C ILE A 310 -26.59 37.84 6.57
N THR A 311 -26.68 38.57 7.67
CA THR A 311 -27.41 38.08 8.85
C THR A 311 -28.89 38.01 8.47
N ARG A 312 -29.44 36.81 8.27
CA ARG A 312 -30.86 36.47 8.54
C ARG A 312 -31.20 35.05 8.12
N ALA A 313 -32.02 34.45 8.99
CA ALA A 313 -32.98 33.38 8.80
C ALA A 313 -32.74 32.45 7.59
N CYS A 314 -32.49 31.19 7.92
CA CYS A 314 -32.39 30.06 7.00
C CYS A 314 -33.69 29.88 6.20
N ASP A 315 -33.90 30.71 5.19
CA ASP A 315 -34.79 30.40 4.09
C ASP A 315 -34.20 29.20 3.37
N SER A 316 -35.04 28.17 3.24
CA SER A 316 -34.76 26.88 2.64
C SER A 316 -34.16 27.04 1.24
N ILE A 317 -32.83 27.08 1.14
CA ILE A 317 -32.15 26.75 -0.10
C ILE A 317 -32.42 25.26 -0.32
N SER A 318 -33.26 24.98 -1.31
CA SER A 318 -33.49 23.63 -1.84
C SER A 318 -32.18 23.13 -2.45
N ILE A 319 -31.26 22.66 -1.62
CA ILE A 319 -30.03 21.98 -2.03
C ILE A 319 -30.42 20.52 -2.30
N ASP A 320 -31.22 20.32 -3.34
CA ASP A 320 -31.35 19.02 -4.00
C ASP A 320 -30.44 19.04 -5.23
N PRO A 321 -29.22 18.46 -5.17
CA PRO A 321 -28.59 18.04 -6.38
C PRO A 321 -29.25 16.72 -6.75
N GLY A 322 -30.45 16.81 -7.34
CA GLY A 322 -30.88 15.78 -8.26
C GLY A 322 -29.72 15.55 -9.22
N VAL A 323 -29.38 14.27 -9.44
CA VAL A 323 -28.33 13.87 -10.37
C VAL A 323 -28.66 14.52 -11.72
N ASP A 324 -27.99 15.61 -12.08
CA ASP A 324 -28.11 16.20 -13.41
C ASP A 324 -27.33 15.32 -14.38
N GLU A 325 -27.97 14.21 -14.74
CA GLU A 325 -27.46 13.21 -15.64
C GLU A 325 -27.12 13.84 -17.01
N ALA A 326 -27.82 14.89 -17.41
CA ALA A 326 -27.56 15.62 -18.65
C ALA A 326 -26.25 16.45 -18.58
N ALA A 327 -26.00 17.17 -17.48
CA ALA A 327 -24.74 17.88 -17.29
C ALA A 327 -23.54 16.94 -17.22
N TYR A 328 -23.68 15.80 -16.55
CA TYR A 328 -22.63 14.77 -16.52
C TYR A 328 -22.40 14.15 -17.90
N LEU A 329 -23.46 13.77 -18.63
CA LEU A 329 -23.31 13.22 -19.98
C LEU A 329 -22.67 14.24 -20.93
N SER A 330 -23.03 15.52 -20.83
CA SER A 330 -22.37 16.60 -21.57
C SER A 330 -20.89 16.73 -21.22
N TRP A 331 -20.54 16.63 -19.93
CA TRP A 331 -19.14 16.60 -19.49
C TRP A 331 -18.39 15.39 -20.04
N VAL A 332 -19.00 14.20 -20.04
CA VAL A 332 -18.39 12.99 -20.60
C VAL A 332 -18.20 13.10 -22.11
N GLU A 333 -19.14 13.67 -22.85
CA GLU A 333 -19.01 13.94 -24.29
C GLU A 333 -17.86 14.93 -24.56
N LYS A 334 -17.82 16.08 -23.85
CA LYS A 334 -16.68 17.02 -23.93
C LYS A 334 -15.35 16.37 -23.58
N PHE A 335 -15.36 15.48 -22.60
CA PHE A 335 -14.17 14.73 -22.19
C PHE A 335 -13.73 13.74 -23.26
N LYS A 336 -14.66 13.03 -23.93
CA LYS A 336 -14.36 12.17 -25.08
C LYS A 336 -13.74 12.98 -26.22
N GLU A 337 -14.36 14.11 -26.57
CA GLU A 337 -13.85 15.03 -27.61
C GLU A 337 -12.42 15.49 -27.30
N ALA A 338 -12.14 15.87 -26.05
CA ALA A 338 -10.79 16.22 -25.61
C ALA A 338 -9.81 15.03 -25.62
N SER A 339 -10.31 13.81 -25.41
CA SER A 339 -9.51 12.57 -25.35
C SER A 339 -9.15 12.01 -26.72
N HIS A 340 -10.00 12.21 -27.74
CA HIS A 340 -9.76 11.77 -29.12
C HIS A 340 -8.61 12.52 -29.83
N SER A 341 -7.99 13.50 -29.18
CA SER A 341 -6.79 14.19 -29.69
C SER A 341 -5.47 13.44 -29.44
N ILE A 342 -5.48 12.30 -28.73
CA ILE A 342 -4.30 11.47 -28.45
C ILE A 342 -4.69 9.99 -28.65
N GLU A 343 -4.07 9.37 -29.65
CA GLU A 343 -4.37 8.13 -30.40
C GLU A 343 -5.00 6.89 -29.71
N ASP A 344 -5.80 6.17 -30.52
CA ASP A 344 -6.50 4.89 -30.32
C ASP A 344 -5.61 3.63 -30.47
N VAL A 345 -5.93 2.56 -29.72
CA VAL A 345 -5.74 1.16 -30.14
C VAL A 345 -6.96 0.32 -29.72
N PRO A 346 -7.62 -0.44 -30.64
CA PRO A 346 -8.76 -1.28 -30.32
C PRO A 346 -8.34 -2.70 -29.90
N VAL A 347 -9.01 -3.29 -28.90
CA VAL A 347 -8.92 -4.73 -28.59
C VAL A 347 -10.32 -5.33 -28.37
N GLU A 348 -10.55 -6.44 -29.07
CA GLU A 348 -11.78 -7.19 -29.24
C GLU A 348 -11.98 -8.27 -28.14
N LEU A 349 -13.27 -8.62 -27.95
CA LEU A 349 -13.96 -9.60 -27.09
C LEU A 349 -13.19 -10.75 -26.39
N GLU A 350 -13.61 -11.12 -25.16
CA GLU A 350 -14.47 -12.32 -24.95
C GLU A 350 -14.83 -12.66 -23.47
N ARG A 351 -16.13 -12.96 -23.29
CA ARG A 351 -16.79 -14.00 -22.45
C ARG A 351 -16.89 -13.87 -20.91
N GLN A 352 -18.15 -13.96 -20.48
CA GLN A 352 -18.71 -13.87 -19.12
C GLN A 352 -18.45 -15.11 -18.26
N ARG A 353 -18.34 -14.94 -16.92
CA ARG A 353 -18.50 -16.04 -15.93
C ARG A 353 -19.17 -15.56 -14.62
N PRO A 354 -19.87 -16.45 -13.87
CA PRO A 354 -20.82 -16.09 -12.81
C PRO A 354 -20.21 -15.98 -11.39
N ALA A 355 -21.09 -15.68 -10.43
CA ALA A 355 -20.98 -15.20 -9.04
C ALA A 355 -19.99 -15.94 -8.08
N PRO A 356 -19.57 -15.31 -6.96
CA PRO A 356 -18.28 -15.60 -6.31
C PRO A 356 -18.23 -16.81 -5.34
N GLU A 357 -19.32 -17.19 -4.68
CA GLU A 357 -19.25 -18.20 -3.60
C GLU A 357 -19.36 -19.64 -4.11
N ASP A 358 -20.25 -19.93 -5.05
CA ASP A 358 -20.30 -21.21 -5.78
C ASP A 358 -19.04 -21.49 -6.61
N LYS A 359 -18.31 -20.43 -6.97
CA LYS A 359 -17.11 -20.50 -7.82
C LYS A 359 -15.88 -20.93 -7.03
N LEU A 360 -15.79 -20.59 -5.75
CA LEU A 360 -14.70 -21.05 -4.87
C LEU A 360 -14.84 -22.55 -4.64
N LEU A 361 -16.03 -23.02 -4.24
CA LEU A 361 -16.31 -24.45 -4.05
C LEU A 361 -16.14 -25.26 -5.35
N LYS A 362 -16.63 -24.74 -6.50
CA LYS A 362 -16.39 -25.38 -7.81
C LYS A 362 -14.92 -25.34 -8.23
N ARG A 363 -14.18 -24.27 -7.91
CA ARG A 363 -12.72 -24.19 -8.19
C ARG A 363 -11.95 -25.17 -7.32
N GLU A 364 -12.28 -25.30 -6.05
CA GLU A 364 -11.68 -26.27 -5.14
C GLU A 364 -12.02 -27.71 -5.54
N ALA A 365 -13.27 -27.99 -5.92
CA ALA A 365 -13.65 -29.30 -6.45
C ALA A 365 -12.97 -29.60 -7.79
N ASN A 366 -12.81 -28.60 -8.67
CA ASN A 366 -12.07 -28.75 -9.92
C ASN A 366 -10.56 -28.92 -9.68
N LYS A 367 -9.98 -28.26 -8.67
CA LYS A 367 -8.59 -28.46 -8.24
C LYS A 367 -8.39 -29.88 -7.72
N LYS A 368 -9.24 -30.37 -6.81
CA LYS A 368 -9.21 -31.74 -6.30
C LYS A 368 -9.36 -32.78 -7.42
N LYS A 369 -10.32 -32.57 -8.34
CA LYS A 369 -10.51 -33.46 -9.50
C LYS A 369 -9.33 -33.42 -10.49
N ALA A 370 -8.68 -32.27 -10.64
CA ALA A 370 -7.46 -32.16 -11.44
C ALA A 370 -6.27 -32.86 -10.76
N GLU A 371 -6.13 -32.72 -9.45
CA GLU A 371 -5.13 -33.42 -8.62
C GLU A 371 -5.34 -34.94 -8.63
N GLU A 372 -6.57 -35.43 -8.53
CA GLU A 372 -6.91 -36.86 -8.63
C GLU A 372 -6.58 -37.43 -10.01
N LYS A 373 -6.94 -36.73 -11.09
CA LYS A 373 -6.56 -37.11 -12.46
C LYS A 373 -5.05 -37.10 -12.66
N ARG A 374 -4.34 -36.16 -12.02
CA ARG A 374 -2.88 -36.05 -12.05
C ARG A 374 -2.24 -37.24 -11.34
N LEU A 375 -2.70 -37.56 -10.12
CA LEU A 375 -2.26 -38.72 -9.34
C LEU A 375 -2.51 -40.03 -10.09
N ALA A 376 -3.65 -40.14 -10.80
CA ALA A 376 -3.93 -41.29 -11.66
C ALA A 376 -2.96 -41.39 -12.85
N LYS A 377 -2.67 -40.27 -13.54
CA LYS A 377 -1.70 -40.23 -14.63
C LYS A 377 -0.28 -40.61 -14.17
N TRP A 378 0.13 -40.15 -12.99
CA TRP A 378 1.43 -40.51 -12.41
C TRP A 378 1.49 -41.98 -11.98
N LYS A 379 0.39 -42.52 -11.43
CA LYS A 379 0.28 -43.93 -11.07
C LYS A 379 0.37 -44.84 -12.28
N ASP A 380 -0.26 -44.45 -13.41
CA ASP A 380 -0.19 -45.19 -14.67
C ASP A 380 1.21 -45.15 -15.32
N LEU A 381 1.94 -44.04 -15.12
CA LEU A 381 3.31 -43.86 -15.62
C LEU A 381 4.39 -44.40 -14.66
N GLY A 382 4.00 -44.91 -13.48
CA GLY A 382 4.95 -45.36 -12.44
C GLY A 382 5.84 -44.24 -11.86
N TYR A 383 5.44 -42.98 -12.00
CA TYR A 383 6.22 -41.81 -11.58
C TYR A 383 5.94 -41.48 -10.09
N GLN A 384 7.00 -41.32 -9.30
CA GLN A 384 6.92 -40.80 -7.94
C GLN A 384 7.36 -39.33 -7.93
N THR A 385 6.48 -38.44 -7.46
CA THR A 385 6.81 -37.01 -7.37
C THR A 385 7.90 -36.76 -6.34
N LEU A 386 8.85 -35.89 -6.69
CA LEU A 386 9.89 -35.37 -5.80
C LEU A 386 9.42 -34.10 -5.07
N GLY A 387 8.17 -33.68 -5.27
CA GLY A 387 7.57 -32.50 -4.66
C GLY A 387 7.33 -32.66 -3.16
N VAL A 388 7.83 -31.73 -2.36
CA VAL A 388 7.58 -31.67 -0.92
C VAL A 388 6.13 -31.23 -0.68
N LYS A 389 5.37 -32.04 0.06
CA LYS A 389 3.99 -31.72 0.45
C LYS A 389 3.96 -30.51 1.37
N VAL A 390 2.91 -29.69 1.23
CA VAL A 390 2.69 -28.51 2.09
C VAL A 390 2.52 -29.00 3.53
N PRO A 391 3.23 -28.43 4.52
CA PRO A 391 3.02 -28.80 5.92
C PRO A 391 1.63 -28.35 6.40
N ASP A 392 0.83 -29.28 6.95
CA ASP A 392 -0.56 -29.06 7.39
C ASP A 392 -0.70 -28.11 8.60
N ASN A 393 0.41 -27.78 9.27
CA ASN A 393 0.46 -26.86 10.40
C ASN A 393 1.59 -25.85 10.21
N ILE A 394 1.27 -24.70 9.63
CA ILE A 394 2.06 -23.49 9.85
C ILE A 394 1.54 -22.90 11.15
N PRO A 395 2.26 -22.97 12.28
CA PRO A 395 1.81 -22.29 13.49
C PRO A 395 1.73 -20.79 13.17
N ASN A 396 0.51 -20.25 13.16
CA ASN A 396 0.23 -18.81 13.21
C ASN A 396 0.63 -18.26 14.59
N GLN A 397 1.88 -18.43 14.97
CA GLN A 397 2.43 -17.89 16.21
C GLN A 397 3.41 -16.77 15.85
N ASN A 398 3.26 -15.67 16.60
CA ASN A 398 4.18 -14.54 16.63
C ASN A 398 5.55 -15.05 17.08
N ILE A 399 6.37 -15.51 16.14
CA ILE A 399 7.71 -16.04 16.40
C ILE A 399 8.73 -14.91 16.16
N SER A 400 9.70 -14.84 17.07
CA SER A 400 10.76 -13.83 17.08
C SER A 400 11.65 -13.94 15.82
N ASP A 401 11.95 -12.80 15.17
CA ASP A 401 12.90 -12.64 14.05
C ASP A 401 14.38 -12.86 14.49
N SER A 402 14.62 -13.52 15.62
CA SER A 402 15.94 -13.74 16.24
C SER A 402 16.78 -14.84 15.58
N GLY A 403 16.31 -15.44 14.49
CA GLY A 403 17.07 -16.45 13.75
C GLY A 403 18.34 -15.85 13.14
N SER A 404 19.47 -16.54 13.27
CA SER A 404 20.73 -16.12 12.68
C SER A 404 20.86 -16.66 11.26
N VAL A 405 21.05 -15.78 10.27
CA VAL A 405 21.44 -16.13 8.90
C VAL A 405 22.93 -15.82 8.74
N GLN A 406 23.70 -16.78 8.25
CA GLN A 406 25.14 -16.63 8.09
C GLN A 406 25.49 -16.25 6.64
N LEU A 407 26.18 -15.13 6.47
CA LEU A 407 26.64 -14.66 5.17
C LEU A 407 28.05 -15.22 4.91
N VAL A 408 28.20 -16.01 3.85
CA VAL A 408 29.45 -16.71 3.52
C VAL A 408 29.94 -16.33 2.14
N TYR A 409 31.25 -16.26 1.98
CA TYR A 409 31.88 -16.03 0.68
C TYR A 409 32.30 -17.35 0.04
N GLY A 410 31.86 -17.63 -1.19
CA GLY A 410 32.26 -18.85 -1.90
C GLY A 410 31.19 -19.45 -2.80
N ASP A 411 31.38 -20.72 -3.13
CA ASP A 411 30.48 -21.52 -3.98
C ASP A 411 29.43 -22.22 -3.10
N CYS A 412 28.15 -21.97 -3.38
CA CYS A 412 27.04 -22.59 -2.64
C CYS A 412 26.86 -24.09 -2.95
N THR A 413 27.47 -24.59 -4.03
CA THR A 413 27.40 -26.01 -4.41
C THR A 413 28.38 -26.90 -3.64
N ASP A 414 29.23 -26.31 -2.80
CA ASP A 414 30.21 -27.02 -1.98
C ASP A 414 30.07 -26.66 -0.48
N PRO A 415 29.03 -27.19 0.20
CA PRO A 415 28.75 -26.88 1.61
C PRO A 415 29.81 -27.42 2.58
N SER A 416 30.61 -28.41 2.15
CA SER A 416 31.67 -29.06 2.95
C SER A 416 32.70 -28.07 3.50
N LYS A 417 32.95 -26.97 2.78
CA LYS A 417 33.89 -25.90 3.17
C LYS A 417 33.42 -25.08 4.36
N VAL A 418 32.12 -25.07 4.64
CA VAL A 418 31.49 -24.24 5.69
C VAL A 418 31.05 -25.10 6.87
N CYS A 419 30.48 -26.27 6.59
CA CYS A 419 30.08 -27.25 7.59
C CYS A 419 30.48 -28.64 7.13
N ALA A 420 31.69 -29.07 7.51
CA ALA A 420 32.12 -30.45 7.30
C ALA A 420 31.26 -31.41 8.15
N ALA A 421 30.82 -32.52 7.56
CA ALA A 421 30.08 -33.60 8.21
C ALA A 421 28.62 -33.33 8.68
N LYS A 422 27.99 -32.21 8.28
CA LYS A 422 26.53 -32.00 8.48
C LYS A 422 25.74 -32.29 7.20
N PRO A 423 24.53 -32.88 7.29
CA PRO A 423 23.61 -32.98 6.16
C PRO A 423 23.28 -31.59 5.59
N ALA A 424 23.21 -31.43 4.27
CA ALA A 424 23.03 -30.12 3.64
C ALA A 424 21.98 -30.12 2.52
N ILE A 425 21.23 -29.03 2.39
CA ILE A 425 20.26 -28.77 1.32
C ILE A 425 20.71 -27.55 0.53
N ILE A 426 21.01 -27.74 -0.76
CA ILE A 426 21.30 -26.65 -1.70
C ILE A 426 19.98 -26.14 -2.26
N PHE A 427 19.64 -24.89 -2.00
CA PHE A 427 18.42 -24.26 -2.48
C PHE A 427 18.68 -23.44 -3.75
N SER A 428 17.91 -23.71 -4.81
CA SER A 428 17.99 -22.97 -6.07
C SER A 428 16.60 -22.64 -6.64
N CYS A 429 16.47 -21.44 -7.19
CA CYS A 429 15.28 -20.99 -7.91
C CYS A 429 15.32 -21.45 -9.37
N VAL A 430 14.22 -22.03 -9.85
CA VAL A 430 14.06 -22.50 -11.24
C VAL A 430 12.75 -21.99 -11.85
N ASP A 431 12.66 -22.06 -13.18
CA ASP A 431 11.42 -21.76 -13.91
C ASP A 431 10.60 -23.03 -14.16
N ASN A 432 9.37 -22.86 -14.66
CA ASN A 432 8.50 -23.95 -15.08
C ASN A 432 8.61 -24.27 -16.59
N SER A 433 9.71 -23.90 -17.25
CA SER A 433 9.84 -24.00 -18.71
C SER A 433 10.09 -25.43 -19.21
N GLY A 434 10.66 -26.28 -18.35
CA GLY A 434 11.13 -27.62 -18.73
C GLY A 434 12.46 -27.63 -19.50
N THR A 435 13.09 -26.46 -19.66
CA THR A 435 14.41 -26.31 -20.30
C THR A 435 15.44 -25.91 -19.27
N TRP A 436 16.49 -26.72 -19.10
CA TRP A 436 17.55 -26.43 -18.14
C TRP A 436 18.36 -25.20 -18.57
N GLY A 437 18.65 -24.32 -17.62
CA GLY A 437 19.40 -23.09 -17.88
C GLY A 437 20.87 -23.33 -18.22
N HIS A 438 21.53 -22.29 -18.74
CA HIS A 438 22.98 -22.26 -18.94
C HIS A 438 23.57 -21.07 -18.18
N GLY A 439 24.74 -21.28 -17.57
CA GLY A 439 25.49 -20.25 -16.84
C GLY A 439 25.33 -20.30 -15.32
N GLY A 440 26.43 -20.04 -14.62
CA GLY A 440 26.47 -19.79 -13.18
C GLY A 440 26.01 -21.01 -12.36
N MET A 441 24.95 -20.82 -11.58
CA MET A 441 24.40 -21.85 -10.69
C MET A 441 23.92 -23.09 -11.45
N PHE A 442 23.32 -22.93 -12.63
CA PHE A 442 22.81 -24.06 -13.43
C PHE A 442 23.93 -24.97 -13.90
N ASP A 443 25.03 -24.41 -14.40
CA ASP A 443 26.22 -25.17 -14.81
C ASP A 443 26.91 -25.81 -13.60
N ALA A 444 26.94 -25.11 -12.46
CA ALA A 444 27.50 -25.64 -11.22
C ALA A 444 26.74 -26.88 -10.73
N LEU A 445 25.39 -26.85 -10.73
CA LEU A 445 24.59 -28.05 -10.41
C LEU A 445 24.74 -29.16 -11.43
N THR A 446 24.82 -28.85 -12.73
CA THR A 446 25.08 -29.87 -13.76
C THR A 446 26.44 -30.52 -13.56
N SER A 447 27.45 -29.75 -13.15
CA SER A 447 28.78 -30.28 -12.83
C SER A 447 28.78 -31.13 -11.56
N LEU A 448 27.85 -30.87 -10.62
CA LEU A 448 27.69 -31.61 -9.38
C LEU A 448 27.02 -32.97 -9.64
N SER A 449 25.97 -33.00 -10.47
CA SER A 449 25.28 -34.23 -10.87
C SER A 449 24.49 -34.04 -12.16
N THR A 450 24.68 -34.94 -13.12
CA THR A 450 23.87 -35.01 -14.36
C THR A 450 22.43 -35.47 -14.08
N TYR A 451 22.17 -36.07 -12.92
CA TYR A 451 20.84 -36.50 -12.51
C TYR A 451 19.90 -35.34 -12.22
N ILE A 452 20.42 -34.16 -11.82
CA ILE A 452 19.60 -33.00 -11.45
C ILE A 452 18.85 -32.44 -12.67
N PRO A 453 19.51 -32.13 -13.81
CA PRO A 453 18.80 -31.75 -15.03
C PRO A 453 17.82 -32.83 -15.51
N ASP A 454 18.20 -34.11 -15.45
CA ASP A 454 17.34 -35.22 -15.89
C ASP A 454 16.06 -35.32 -15.05
N ALA A 455 16.18 -35.15 -13.72
CA ALA A 455 15.03 -35.12 -12.83
C ALA A 455 14.10 -33.93 -13.13
N TYR A 456 14.66 -32.75 -13.43
CA TYR A 456 13.90 -31.58 -13.83
C TYR A 456 13.17 -31.78 -15.17
N HIS A 457 13.84 -32.38 -16.17
CA HIS A 457 13.21 -32.72 -17.45
C HIS A 457 12.08 -33.72 -17.30
N ARG A 458 12.28 -34.80 -16.53
CA ARG A 458 11.21 -35.77 -16.24
C ARG A 458 10.02 -35.13 -15.52
N ALA A 459 10.28 -34.24 -14.56
CA ALA A 459 9.23 -33.48 -13.88
C ALA A 459 8.45 -32.59 -14.86
N SER A 460 9.11 -32.01 -15.86
CA SER A 460 8.43 -31.25 -16.92
C SER A 460 7.59 -32.13 -17.85
N GLU A 461 8.08 -33.31 -18.24
CA GLU A 461 7.37 -34.22 -19.15
C GLU A 461 6.06 -34.73 -18.54
N VAL A 462 6.07 -34.96 -17.23
CA VAL A 462 4.90 -35.42 -16.47
C VAL A 462 4.05 -34.28 -15.91
N ASP A 463 4.36 -33.03 -16.28
CA ASP A 463 3.65 -31.81 -15.88
C ASP A 463 3.59 -31.65 -14.34
N ASP A 464 4.73 -31.83 -13.67
CA ASP A 464 4.91 -31.74 -12.21
C ASP A 464 5.50 -30.38 -11.77
N LEU A 465 5.95 -29.54 -12.71
CA LEU A 465 6.56 -28.24 -12.44
C LEU A 465 5.52 -27.11 -12.34
N HIS A 466 5.01 -26.84 -11.13
CA HIS A 466 4.06 -25.75 -10.88
C HIS A 466 4.66 -24.65 -9.99
N MET A 467 4.16 -23.43 -10.13
CA MET A 467 4.58 -22.29 -9.29
C MET A 467 4.33 -22.58 -7.81
N GLY A 468 5.34 -22.34 -6.98
CA GLY A 468 5.30 -22.59 -5.53
C GLY A 468 5.58 -24.04 -5.11
N ASP A 469 5.93 -24.92 -6.06
CA ASP A 469 6.39 -26.27 -5.76
C ASP A 469 7.91 -26.32 -5.52
N LEU A 470 8.29 -27.21 -4.60
CA LEU A 470 9.67 -27.46 -4.21
C LEU A 470 9.98 -28.94 -4.47
N HIS A 471 10.88 -29.21 -5.41
CA HIS A 471 11.34 -30.56 -5.70
C HIS A 471 12.63 -30.84 -4.94
N LEU A 472 12.63 -31.87 -4.09
CA LEU A 472 13.79 -32.27 -3.31
C LEU A 472 14.44 -33.50 -3.94
N ILE A 473 15.67 -33.32 -4.43
CA ILE A 473 16.44 -34.37 -5.08
C ILE A 473 17.54 -34.82 -4.11
N GLN A 474 17.53 -36.09 -3.72
CA GLN A 474 18.63 -36.68 -2.96
C GLN A 474 19.78 -37.04 -3.89
N LEU A 475 20.99 -36.65 -3.51
CA LEU A 475 22.22 -37.04 -4.19
C LEU A 475 22.90 -38.14 -3.39
N ASP A 476 23.15 -39.26 -4.06
CA ASP A 476 23.91 -40.39 -3.54
C ASP A 476 25.29 -40.43 -4.20
N GLU A 477 26.26 -41.13 -3.60
CA GLU A 477 27.64 -41.24 -4.12
C GLU A 477 27.71 -41.76 -5.57
N ALA A 478 26.74 -42.56 -6.00
CA ALA A 478 26.66 -43.07 -7.38
C ALA A 478 26.29 -42.02 -8.43
N ASN A 479 25.64 -40.93 -8.01
CA ASN A 479 25.09 -39.91 -8.91
C ASN A 479 25.82 -38.55 -8.79
N CYS A 480 26.82 -38.44 -7.92
CA CYS A 480 27.63 -37.25 -7.72
C CYS A 480 28.99 -37.36 -8.40
N SER A 481 29.50 -36.24 -8.92
CA SER A 481 30.86 -36.16 -9.48
C SER A 481 31.96 -36.13 -8.42
N ARG A 482 31.60 -36.07 -7.12
CA ARG A 482 32.51 -35.94 -5.97
C ARG A 482 32.10 -36.90 -4.85
N SER A 483 33.07 -37.34 -4.03
CA SER A 483 32.80 -38.09 -2.80
C SER A 483 32.11 -37.17 -1.77
N LEU A 484 31.04 -37.66 -1.14
CA LEU A 484 30.21 -36.90 -0.21
C LEU A 484 30.56 -37.30 1.24
N ASP A 485 31.06 -36.34 2.03
CA ASP A 485 31.32 -36.57 3.45
C ASP A 485 30.04 -36.64 4.30
N ALA A 486 28.91 -36.17 3.76
CA ALA A 486 27.58 -36.13 4.39
C ALA A 486 26.47 -36.15 3.33
N PRO A 487 25.23 -36.58 3.67
CA PRO A 487 24.13 -36.62 2.71
C PRO A 487 23.74 -35.22 2.23
N LEU A 488 23.58 -35.09 0.91
CA LEU A 488 23.34 -33.83 0.20
C LEU A 488 22.03 -33.89 -0.58
N TRP A 489 21.20 -32.86 -0.42
CA TRP A 489 19.98 -32.68 -1.21
C TRP A 489 20.03 -31.39 -2.01
N VAL A 490 19.36 -31.39 -3.16
CA VAL A 490 19.14 -30.19 -3.97
C VAL A 490 17.64 -29.90 -4.00
N ALA A 491 17.28 -28.72 -3.52
CA ALA A 491 15.92 -28.23 -3.50
C ALA A 491 15.71 -27.24 -4.65
N LEU A 492 14.96 -27.66 -5.67
CA LEU A 492 14.59 -26.84 -6.82
C LEU A 492 13.23 -26.18 -6.55
N ALA A 493 13.25 -24.86 -6.34
CA ALA A 493 12.07 -24.05 -6.06
C ALA A 493 11.54 -23.41 -7.35
N VAL A 494 10.33 -23.77 -7.75
CA VAL A 494 9.69 -23.24 -8.98
C VAL A 494 9.04 -21.89 -8.65
N VAL A 495 9.76 -20.81 -8.92
CA VAL A 495 9.36 -19.44 -8.53
C VAL A 495 9.31 -18.46 -9.70
N GLN A 496 9.66 -18.92 -10.90
CA GLN A 496 9.60 -18.14 -12.14
C GLN A 496 8.66 -18.80 -13.14
N SER A 497 7.75 -18.01 -13.70
CA SER A 497 6.90 -18.45 -14.80
C SER A 497 7.53 -18.11 -16.16
N TYR A 498 7.46 -19.07 -17.07
CA TYR A 498 7.82 -18.91 -18.48
C TYR A 498 6.72 -19.50 -19.35
N ASN A 499 6.20 -18.72 -20.30
CA ASN A 499 5.16 -19.16 -21.21
C ASN A 499 5.68 -19.21 -22.66
N PRO A 500 6.05 -20.39 -23.17
CA PRO A 500 6.61 -20.52 -24.52
C PRO A 500 5.60 -20.15 -25.62
N LYS A 501 4.28 -20.30 -25.36
CA LYS A 501 3.22 -20.01 -26.35
C LYS A 501 3.02 -18.52 -26.60
N ARG A 502 3.39 -17.65 -25.64
CA ARG A 502 3.17 -16.20 -25.73
C ARG A 502 4.46 -15.41 -25.99
N LYS A 503 5.63 -16.06 -26.08
CA LYS A 503 6.96 -15.44 -26.24
C LYS A 503 7.22 -14.30 -25.22
N ILE A 504 6.65 -14.41 -24.02
CA ILE A 504 6.85 -13.43 -22.94
C ILE A 504 8.21 -13.75 -22.28
N PRO A 505 9.03 -12.73 -21.94
CA PRO A 505 10.26 -12.95 -21.16
C PRO A 505 9.95 -13.65 -19.83
N ARG A 506 10.96 -14.33 -19.25
CA ARG A 506 10.83 -14.96 -17.92
C ARG A 506 10.35 -13.91 -16.91
N SER A 507 9.33 -14.25 -16.15
CA SER A 507 8.83 -13.38 -15.08
C SER A 507 9.86 -13.21 -13.95
N GLU A 508 9.75 -12.10 -13.23
CA GLU A 508 10.47 -11.88 -11.97
C GLU A 508 10.09 -12.95 -10.94
N THR A 509 10.96 -13.17 -9.96
CA THR A 509 10.74 -14.17 -8.90
C THR A 509 9.52 -13.78 -8.07
N SER A 510 8.48 -14.61 -8.09
CA SER A 510 7.25 -14.38 -7.32
C SER A 510 7.51 -14.53 -5.82
N MET A 511 7.30 -13.46 -5.05
CA MET A 511 7.57 -13.45 -3.60
C MET A 511 6.65 -14.39 -2.81
N SER A 512 5.37 -14.50 -3.19
CA SER A 512 4.43 -15.40 -2.52
C SER A 512 4.79 -16.88 -2.73
N ASP A 513 5.26 -17.22 -3.93
CA ASP A 513 5.67 -18.58 -4.27
C ASP A 513 7.02 -18.91 -3.63
N LEU A 514 7.92 -17.91 -3.54
CA LEU A 514 9.20 -18.03 -2.84
C LEU A 514 8.99 -18.29 -1.34
N GLU A 515 8.07 -17.58 -0.68
CA GLU A 515 7.74 -17.81 0.74
C GLU A 515 7.24 -19.25 0.97
N LEU A 516 6.37 -19.75 0.08
CA LEU A 516 5.86 -21.12 0.16
C LEU A 516 6.98 -22.15 -0.02
N CYS A 517 7.88 -21.93 -0.98
CA CYS A 517 9.05 -22.79 -1.22
C CYS A 517 10.03 -22.78 -0.05
N LEU A 518 10.30 -21.61 0.54
CA LEU A 518 11.18 -21.48 1.71
C LEU A 518 10.60 -22.19 2.94
N SER A 519 9.29 -22.08 3.16
CA SER A 519 8.58 -22.85 4.18
C SER A 519 8.75 -24.36 4.00
N LYS A 520 8.49 -24.87 2.79
CA LYS A 520 8.69 -26.31 2.46
C LYS A 520 10.15 -26.76 2.65
N ALA A 521 11.11 -25.91 2.26
CA ALA A 521 12.53 -26.20 2.37
C ALA A 521 12.97 -26.23 3.84
N ALA A 522 12.53 -25.27 4.65
CA ALA A 522 12.85 -25.20 6.07
C ALA A 522 12.25 -26.37 6.85
N PHE A 523 11.01 -26.76 6.54
CA PHE A 523 10.39 -27.95 7.12
C PHE A 523 11.18 -29.22 6.78
N SER A 524 11.56 -29.40 5.51
CA SER A 524 12.35 -30.55 5.06
C SER A 524 13.76 -30.59 5.67
N ALA A 525 14.36 -29.41 5.88
CA ALA A 525 15.65 -29.26 6.55
C ALA A 525 15.55 -29.66 8.02
N ALA A 526 14.49 -29.26 8.72
CA ALA A 526 14.24 -29.62 10.11
C ALA A 526 14.08 -31.13 10.31
N GLU A 527 13.28 -31.79 9.47
CA GLU A 527 13.08 -33.25 9.53
C GLU A 527 14.39 -34.03 9.36
N ARG A 528 15.34 -33.48 8.59
CA ARG A 528 16.60 -34.13 8.22
C ARG A 528 17.79 -33.62 9.03
N SER A 529 17.57 -32.69 9.96
CA SER A 529 18.64 -31.98 10.69
C SER A 529 19.72 -31.42 9.75
N ALA A 530 19.29 -30.88 8.60
CA ALA A 530 20.15 -30.38 7.54
C ALA A 530 20.27 -28.86 7.55
N SER A 531 21.43 -28.33 7.13
CA SER A 531 21.61 -26.89 6.89
C SER A 531 21.16 -26.49 5.49
N ILE A 532 20.67 -25.27 5.32
CA ILE A 532 20.28 -24.73 4.01
C ILE A 532 21.39 -23.85 3.45
N HIS A 533 21.81 -24.10 2.21
CA HIS A 533 22.82 -23.35 1.49
C HIS A 533 22.21 -22.74 0.23
N MET A 534 22.26 -21.42 0.08
CA MET A 534 21.63 -20.74 -1.05
C MET A 534 22.45 -19.57 -1.59
N PRO A 535 22.37 -19.28 -2.90
CA PRO A 535 22.91 -18.05 -3.45
C PRO A 535 22.05 -16.85 -3.03
N ARG A 536 22.62 -15.64 -3.06
CA ARG A 536 21.85 -14.41 -2.87
C ARG A 536 20.82 -14.23 -4.00
N ILE A 537 19.53 -14.24 -3.64
CA ILE A 537 18.40 -14.03 -4.56
C ILE A 537 18.17 -12.52 -4.74
N GLY A 538 17.84 -12.07 -5.97
CA GLY A 538 17.47 -10.68 -6.26
C GLY A 538 18.56 -9.78 -6.87
N GLN A 539 19.79 -10.27 -7.07
CA GLN A 539 20.94 -9.45 -7.54
C GLN A 539 20.89 -9.03 -9.04
N ARG A 540 19.76 -9.19 -9.72
CA ARG A 540 19.61 -8.89 -11.16
C ARG A 540 18.65 -7.73 -11.45
N SER A 541 17.89 -7.26 -10.47
CA SER A 541 16.89 -6.20 -10.65
C SER A 541 17.30 -4.95 -9.87
N GLY A 542 17.14 -3.77 -10.47
CA GLY A 542 17.58 -2.47 -9.92
C GLY A 542 16.93 -2.07 -8.57
N ALA A 543 15.96 -2.84 -8.08
CA ALA A 543 15.31 -2.70 -6.76
C ALA A 543 16.11 -3.41 -5.63
N GLU A 544 17.44 -3.27 -5.63
CA GLU A 544 18.37 -4.21 -4.97
C GLU A 544 18.33 -4.28 -3.43
N ARG A 545 17.71 -3.32 -2.73
CA ARG A 545 17.78 -3.23 -1.24
C ARG A 545 16.53 -3.69 -0.51
N SER A 546 15.33 -3.34 -0.99
CA SER A 546 14.07 -3.61 -0.30
C SER A 546 13.62 -5.07 -0.40
N GLU A 547 13.81 -5.69 -1.58
CA GLU A 547 13.49 -7.10 -1.80
C GLU A 547 14.39 -8.02 -0.97
N TRP A 548 15.70 -7.74 -0.94
CA TRP A 548 16.64 -8.51 -0.13
C TRP A 548 16.31 -8.45 1.36
N TYR A 549 15.97 -7.27 1.89
CA TYR A 549 15.60 -7.14 3.31
C TYR A 549 14.36 -7.97 3.66
N THR A 550 13.39 -8.03 2.75
CA THR A 550 12.20 -8.86 2.90
C THR A 550 12.54 -10.35 2.90
N ILE A 551 13.37 -10.79 1.95
CA ILE A 551 13.86 -12.18 1.88
C ILE A 551 14.66 -12.55 3.12
N GLU A 552 15.57 -11.68 3.56
CA GLU A 552 16.41 -11.91 4.74
C GLU A 552 15.56 -12.09 6.01
N ARG A 553 14.50 -11.28 6.19
CA ARG A 553 13.56 -11.44 7.31
C ARG A 553 12.82 -12.77 7.24
N LEU A 554 12.37 -13.19 6.05
CA LEU A 554 11.75 -14.51 5.87
C LEU A 554 12.71 -15.64 6.23
N LEU A 555 13.98 -15.54 5.82
CA LEU A 555 15.00 -16.53 6.17
C LEU A 555 15.24 -16.59 7.68
N ARG A 556 15.37 -15.44 8.36
CA ARG A 556 15.52 -15.39 9.82
C ARG A 556 14.31 -15.96 10.55
N LYS A 557 13.10 -15.68 10.06
CA LYS A 557 11.84 -16.25 10.58
C LYS A 557 11.85 -17.78 10.50
N TYR A 558 12.16 -18.36 9.33
CA TYR A 558 12.16 -19.81 9.17
C TYR A 558 13.34 -20.50 9.87
N ALA A 559 14.51 -19.85 9.94
CA ALA A 559 15.64 -20.32 10.73
C ALA A 559 15.27 -20.41 12.22
N SER A 560 14.61 -19.39 12.77
CA SER A 560 14.13 -19.33 14.15
C SER A 560 13.04 -20.38 14.41
N LEU A 561 12.06 -20.48 13.50
CA LEU A 561 10.89 -21.36 13.65
C LEU A 561 11.27 -22.85 13.65
N HIS A 562 12.21 -23.24 12.79
CA HIS A 562 12.62 -24.63 12.62
C HIS A 562 13.95 -24.98 13.31
N GLY A 563 14.65 -23.99 13.88
CA GLY A 563 15.95 -24.20 14.53
C GLY A 563 17.05 -24.67 13.57
N ILE A 564 17.04 -24.18 12.33
CA ILE A 564 17.96 -24.61 11.26
C ILE A 564 18.99 -23.52 10.94
N ASP A 565 20.19 -23.96 10.57
CA ASP A 565 21.26 -23.08 10.08
C ASP A 565 21.04 -22.74 8.60
N ILE A 566 20.96 -21.45 8.26
CA ILE A 566 20.83 -20.98 6.87
C ILE A 566 22.08 -20.16 6.48
N PHE A 567 22.71 -20.58 5.38
CA PHE A 567 23.90 -19.96 4.81
C PHE A 567 23.59 -19.32 3.45
N VAL A 568 23.88 -18.03 3.33
CA VAL A 568 23.72 -17.25 2.09
C VAL A 568 25.09 -16.95 1.50
N TYR A 569 25.31 -17.34 0.25
CA TYR A 569 26.59 -17.19 -0.43
C TYR A 569 26.66 -15.94 -1.30
N TYR A 570 27.78 -15.22 -1.20
CA TYR A 570 28.13 -14.08 -2.05
C TYR A 570 29.24 -14.45 -3.03
N PHE A 571 29.04 -14.05 -4.29
CA PHE A 571 30.04 -14.20 -5.35
C PHE A 571 30.50 -12.82 -5.82
N ARG A 572 31.79 -12.48 -5.64
CA ARG A 572 32.36 -11.26 -6.24
C ARG A 572 32.69 -11.59 -7.69
N ARG A 573 32.06 -10.89 -8.64
CA ARG A 573 32.51 -10.96 -10.04
C ARG A 573 33.98 -10.49 -10.09
N PRO A 574 34.89 -11.20 -10.77
CA PRO A 574 36.22 -10.67 -11.03
C PRO A 574 36.04 -9.34 -11.76
N THR A 575 36.59 -8.26 -11.20
CA THR A 575 36.70 -6.98 -11.91
C THR A 575 37.45 -7.25 -13.21
N ARG A 576 36.80 -7.01 -14.36
CA ARG A 576 37.50 -6.97 -15.66
C ARG A 576 38.66 -5.99 -15.48
N GLN A 577 39.89 -6.50 -15.44
CA GLN A 577 41.08 -5.69 -15.63
C GLN A 577 40.90 -5.01 -17.00
N GLN A 578 40.93 -3.68 -17.02
CA GLN A 578 41.11 -2.95 -18.26
C GLN A 578 42.42 -3.46 -18.89
N PRO A 579 42.45 -3.75 -20.21
CA PRO A 579 43.72 -4.02 -20.86
C PRO A 579 44.56 -2.75 -20.74
N ASP A 580 45.73 -2.88 -20.11
CA ASP A 580 46.75 -1.84 -20.11
C ASP A 580 47.05 -1.45 -21.57
N SER A 581 46.97 -0.16 -21.83
CA SER A 581 47.38 0.45 -23.08
C SER A 581 48.91 0.47 -23.14
N ASP A 582 49.49 -0.39 -23.96
CA ASP A 582 50.83 -0.25 -24.53
C ASP A 582 50.75 -0.20 -26.06
#